data_AF-A0A7T8HFN5-F1
#
_entry.id   AF-A0A7T8HFN5-F1
#
_cell.length_a   1.000
_cell.length_b   1.000
_cell.length_c   1.000
_cell.angle_alpha   90.00
_cell.angle_beta   90.00
_cell.angle_gamma   90.00
#
_symmetry.space_group_name_H-M   'P 1'
#
loop_
_entity.id
_entity.type
_entity.pdbx_description
1 polymer ?
#
loop_
_entity_poly.entity_id
_entity_poly.type
_entity_poly.pdbx_seq_one_letter_code
_entity_poly.pdbx_strand_id
1 'polypeptide(L)'
;MSAQDAKRMRISDLLDAEIEVAKIIDIVKCSRSLIFKVAKMKKNGEGLERKAGSGGYNLKRTPEFLERLEKKVKEDPTKSMNRLSDDFSVDPMTINRAAEEKIRKETYYKVLRYTVLPWLKANYPQGNYVWT
;
A
#
# COMPACT_ATOMS: atom_id res chain seq x y z
N MET A 1 9.79 16.29 -5.20
CA MET A 1 11.17 15.75 -5.31
C MET A 1 11.52 15.08 -3.99
N SER A 2 11.91 13.79 -3.96
CA SER A 2 12.22 13.14 -2.68
C SER A 2 13.58 13.60 -2.14
N ALA A 3 13.80 13.49 -0.83
CA ALA A 3 15.09 13.83 -0.21
C ALA A 3 16.27 13.01 -0.80
N GLN A 4 16.00 11.80 -1.29
CA GLN A 4 17.00 10.97 -1.96
C GLN A 4 17.31 11.47 -3.37
N ASP A 5 16.31 11.93 -4.12
CA ASP A 5 16.51 12.47 -5.47
C ASP A 5 17.31 13.77 -5.40
N ALA A 6 16.99 14.66 -4.44
CA ALA A 6 17.75 15.88 -4.19
C ALA A 6 19.23 15.59 -3.86
N LYS A 7 19.49 14.54 -3.07
CA LYS A 7 20.86 14.11 -2.75
C LYS A 7 21.61 13.61 -3.99
N ARG A 8 20.97 12.83 -4.87
CA ARG A 8 21.61 12.34 -6.10
C ARG A 8 21.86 13.46 -7.11
N MET A 9 20.96 14.42 -7.19
CA MET A 9 21.12 15.60 -8.03
C MET A 9 22.31 16.44 -7.57
N ARG A 10 22.42 16.70 -6.26
CA ARG A 10 23.58 17.39 -5.69
C ARG A 10 24.91 16.66 -5.95
N ILE A 11 24.92 15.33 -5.91
CA ILE A 11 26.10 14.54 -6.28
C ILE A 11 26.41 14.72 -7.78
N SER A 12 25.39 14.71 -8.63
CA SER A 12 25.56 14.93 -10.07
C SER A 12 26.19 16.27 -10.38
N ASP A 13 25.71 17.35 -9.75
CA ASP A 13 26.21 18.71 -9.97
C ASP A 13 27.69 18.84 -9.53
N LEU A 14 28.05 18.23 -8.39
CA LEU A 14 29.43 18.23 -7.89
C LEU A 14 30.37 17.40 -8.77
N LEU A 15 29.85 16.34 -9.41
CA LEU A 15 30.61 15.57 -10.41
C LEU A 15 30.80 16.36 -11.71
N ASP A 16 29.82 17.17 -12.13
CA ASP A 16 29.95 18.06 -13.30
C ASP A 16 30.94 19.20 -13.05
N ALA A 17 31.05 19.64 -11.80
CA ALA A 17 32.05 20.61 -11.37
C ALA A 17 33.46 19.98 -11.16
N GLU A 18 33.67 18.73 -11.58
CA GLU A 18 34.95 17.99 -11.48
C GLU A 18 35.55 17.95 -10.07
N ILE A 19 34.70 17.99 -9.04
CA ILE A 19 35.16 17.96 -7.64
C ILE A 19 35.60 16.53 -7.27
N GLU A 20 36.70 16.43 -6.53
CA GLU A 20 37.21 15.15 -6.04
C GLU A 20 36.17 14.41 -5.16
N VAL A 21 36.06 13.10 -5.39
CA VAL A 21 35.11 12.22 -4.68
C VAL A 21 35.24 12.31 -3.16
N ALA A 22 36.44 12.50 -2.62
CA ALA A 22 36.67 12.67 -1.18
C ALA A 22 35.92 13.90 -0.63
N LYS A 23 36.01 15.05 -1.32
CA LYS A 23 35.31 16.27 -0.93
C LYS A 23 33.80 16.14 -1.07
N ILE A 24 33.33 15.39 -2.09
CA ILE A 24 31.89 15.11 -2.26
C ILE A 24 31.34 14.29 -1.09
N ILE A 25 32.10 13.31 -0.59
CA ILE A 25 31.72 12.52 0.59
C ILE A 25 31.48 13.43 1.79
N ASP A 26 32.40 14.37 2.04
CA ASP A 26 32.32 15.29 3.18
C ASP A 26 31.15 16.29 3.05
N ILE A 27 30.94 16.83 1.84
CA ILE A 27 29.88 17.80 1.56
C ILE A 27 28.48 17.17 1.65
N VAL A 28 28.29 16.01 1.02
CA VAL A 28 26.98 15.37 0.88
C VAL A 28 26.68 14.38 2.01
N LYS A 29 27.71 13.99 2.78
CA LYS A 29 27.65 12.99 3.85
C LYS A 29 27.00 11.70 3.34
N CYS A 30 27.62 11.11 2.32
CA CYS A 30 27.11 9.91 1.67
C CYS A 30 28.22 8.89 1.38
N SER A 31 27.83 7.63 1.15
CA SER A 31 28.81 6.58 0.87
C SER A 31 29.45 6.77 -0.50
N ARG A 32 30.74 6.42 -0.59
CA ARG A 32 31.50 6.37 -1.85
C ARG A 32 30.79 5.56 -2.94
N SER A 33 30.14 4.47 -2.56
CA SER A 33 29.37 3.61 -3.48
C SER A 33 28.18 4.33 -4.12
N LEU A 34 27.50 5.23 -3.39
CA LEU A 34 26.40 6.01 -3.95
C LEU A 34 26.91 6.97 -5.04
N ILE A 35 28.06 7.60 -4.82
CA ILE A 35 28.68 8.52 -5.76
C ILE A 35 29.03 7.79 -7.07
N PHE A 36 29.69 6.63 -6.98
CA PHE A 36 29.98 5.83 -8.17
C PHE A 36 28.73 5.30 -8.88
N LYS A 37 27.67 5.00 -8.13
CA LYS A 37 26.39 4.61 -8.72
C LYS A 37 25.80 5.76 -9.54
N VAL A 38 25.80 6.98 -9.01
CA VAL A 38 25.35 8.18 -9.72
C VAL A 38 26.23 8.45 -10.95
N ALA A 39 27.55 8.37 -10.82
CA ALA A 39 28.48 8.53 -11.94
C ALA A 39 28.23 7.49 -13.05
N LYS A 40 27.96 6.23 -12.67
CA LYS A 40 27.59 5.16 -13.61
C LYS A 40 26.26 5.46 -14.29
N MET A 41 25.25 5.90 -13.54
CA MET A 41 23.94 6.27 -14.09
C MET A 41 24.06 7.40 -15.10
N LYS A 42 24.87 8.43 -14.81
CA LYS A 42 25.17 9.52 -15.76
C LYS A 42 25.87 9.02 -17.01
N LYS A 43 26.89 8.17 -16.87
CA LYS A 43 27.61 7.56 -18.01
C LYS A 43 26.68 6.75 -18.91
N ASN A 44 25.67 6.09 -18.32
CA ASN A 44 24.68 5.29 -19.03
C ASN A 44 23.50 6.11 -19.58
N GLY A 45 23.42 7.42 -19.29
CA GLY A 45 22.25 8.24 -19.62
C GLY A 45 20.98 7.86 -18.85
N GLU A 46 21.11 7.16 -17.71
CA GLU A 46 19.97 6.77 -16.88
C GLU A 46 19.50 7.95 -16.00
N GLY A 47 18.18 8.09 -15.85
CA GLY A 47 17.61 9.10 -14.96
C GLY A 47 18.04 8.89 -13.50
N LEU A 48 18.38 9.99 -12.81
CA LEU A 48 18.86 9.97 -11.41
C LEU A 48 17.76 9.62 -10.39
N GLU A 49 16.51 9.69 -10.82
CA GLU A 49 15.34 9.42 -9.99
C GLU A 49 15.36 8.00 -9.44
N ARG A 50 14.74 7.83 -8.28
CA ARG A 50 14.47 6.49 -7.76
C ARG A 50 13.53 5.75 -8.73
N LYS A 51 13.95 4.57 -9.19
CA LYS A 51 13.05 3.65 -9.91
C LYS A 51 11.81 3.37 -9.06
N ALA A 52 10.63 3.65 -9.63
CA ALA A 52 9.37 3.26 -9.03
C ALA A 52 9.32 1.73 -8.90
N GLY A 53 8.78 1.22 -7.78
CA GLY A 53 8.55 -0.23 -7.59
C GLY A 53 9.49 -0.96 -6.64
N SER A 54 10.31 -0.29 -5.83
CA SER A 54 11.05 -0.96 -4.74
C SER A 54 10.18 -1.40 -3.55
N GLY A 55 8.85 -1.22 -3.64
CA GLY A 55 7.88 -1.83 -2.75
C GLY A 55 7.25 -3.01 -3.48
N GLY A 56 7.20 -4.18 -2.85
CA GLY A 56 6.63 -5.38 -3.47
C GLY A 56 5.25 -5.08 -4.09
N TYR A 57 5.06 -5.48 -5.34
CA TYR A 57 3.79 -5.31 -6.03
C TYR A 57 2.76 -6.22 -5.34
N ASN A 58 1.83 -5.63 -4.58
CA ASN A 58 0.74 -6.38 -3.95
C ASN A 58 -0.26 -6.81 -5.04
N LEU A 59 0.00 -7.95 -5.70
CA LEU A 59 -0.91 -8.60 -6.67
C LEU A 59 -2.33 -8.80 -6.11
N LYS A 60 -2.48 -8.79 -4.78
CA LYS A 60 -3.73 -9.00 -4.05
C LYS A 60 -4.49 -7.69 -3.73
N ARG A 61 -4.14 -6.57 -4.38
CA ARG A 61 -4.81 -5.26 -4.24
C ARG A 61 -4.92 -4.49 -5.56
N THR A 62 -5.04 -5.20 -6.67
CA THR A 62 -5.32 -4.55 -7.95
C THR A 62 -6.70 -3.89 -7.93
N PRO A 63 -6.96 -2.86 -8.76
CA PRO A 63 -8.28 -2.25 -8.88
C PRO A 63 -9.38 -3.28 -9.17
N GLU A 64 -9.09 -4.25 -10.03
CA GLU A 64 -9.98 -5.36 -10.38
C GLU A 64 -10.34 -6.24 -9.18
N PHE A 65 -9.36 -6.56 -8.32
CA PHE A 65 -9.59 -7.32 -7.10
C PHE A 65 -10.56 -6.57 -6.18
N LEU A 66 -10.36 -5.27 -6.03
CA LEU A 66 -11.19 -4.43 -5.17
C LEU A 66 -12.64 -4.30 -5.68
N GLU A 67 -12.84 -4.20 -6.99
CA GLU A 67 -14.19 -4.19 -7.59
C GLU A 67 -14.93 -5.52 -7.40
N ARG A 68 -14.23 -6.65 -7.58
CA ARG A 68 -14.81 -7.98 -7.32
C ARG A 68 -15.18 -8.15 -5.85
N LEU A 69 -14.31 -7.69 -4.93
CA LEU A 69 -14.58 -7.73 -3.49
C LEU A 69 -15.82 -6.89 -3.14
N GLU A 70 -15.91 -5.67 -3.66
CA GLU A 70 -17.05 -4.79 -3.44
C GLU A 70 -18.36 -5.41 -3.95
N LYS A 71 -18.34 -6.04 -5.13
CA LYS A 71 -19.50 -6.75 -5.68
C LYS A 71 -19.97 -7.86 -4.75
N LYS A 72 -19.06 -8.71 -4.25
CA LYS A 72 -19.41 -9.80 -3.31
C LYS A 72 -19.95 -9.30 -1.98
N VAL A 73 -19.41 -8.19 -1.46
CA VAL A 73 -19.92 -7.57 -0.22
C VAL A 73 -21.31 -6.96 -0.43
N LYS A 74 -21.60 -6.40 -1.61
CA LYS A 74 -22.93 -5.91 -1.96
C LYS A 74 -23.95 -7.02 -2.17
N GLU A 75 -23.54 -8.13 -2.77
CA GLU A 75 -24.39 -9.32 -2.97
C GLU A 75 -24.81 -9.96 -1.64
N ASP A 76 -23.86 -10.08 -0.70
CA ASP A 76 -24.15 -10.58 0.64
C ASP A 76 -23.36 -9.81 1.72
N PRO A 77 -23.97 -8.79 2.34
CA PRO A 77 -23.30 -7.99 3.35
C PRO A 77 -23.11 -8.74 4.68
N THR A 78 -23.73 -9.90 4.86
CA THR A 78 -23.62 -10.71 6.08
C THR A 78 -22.43 -11.66 6.05
N LYS A 79 -21.80 -11.85 4.88
CA LYS A 79 -20.59 -12.66 4.77
C LYS A 79 -19.46 -12.11 5.64
N SER A 80 -18.86 -13.01 6.42
CA SER A 80 -17.69 -12.70 7.23
C SER A 80 -16.45 -12.52 6.36
N MET A 81 -15.48 -11.76 6.87
CA MET A 81 -14.19 -11.57 6.20
C MET A 81 -13.43 -12.88 6.00
N ASN A 82 -13.56 -13.85 6.91
CA ASN A 82 -12.94 -15.17 6.77
C ASN A 82 -13.50 -15.91 5.55
N ARG A 83 -14.82 -15.94 5.36
CA ARG A 83 -15.43 -16.56 4.18
C ARG A 83 -15.05 -15.84 2.88
N LEU A 84 -14.97 -14.51 2.91
CA LEU A 84 -14.45 -13.74 1.77
C LEU A 84 -12.98 -14.08 1.50
N SER A 85 -12.20 -14.34 2.54
CA SER A 85 -10.81 -14.77 2.42
C SER A 85 -10.67 -16.07 1.64
N ASP A 86 -11.48 -17.07 1.97
CA ASP A 86 -11.49 -18.37 1.31
C ASP A 86 -11.89 -18.22 -0.16
N ASP A 87 -12.97 -17.46 -0.42
CA ASP A 87 -13.50 -17.12 -1.73
C ASP A 87 -12.47 -16.46 -2.67
N PHE A 88 -11.55 -15.68 -2.12
CA PHE A 88 -10.51 -14.98 -2.86
C PHE A 88 -9.13 -15.66 -2.75
N SER A 89 -9.01 -16.72 -1.95
CA SER A 89 -7.74 -17.40 -1.63
C SER A 89 -6.64 -16.43 -1.18
N VAL A 90 -7.04 -15.46 -0.36
CA VAL A 90 -6.12 -14.48 0.25
C VAL A 90 -6.09 -14.62 1.75
N ASP A 91 -5.17 -13.92 2.40
CA ASP A 91 -5.14 -13.85 3.86
C ASP A 91 -6.26 -12.93 4.38
N PRO A 92 -6.93 -13.26 5.51
CA PRO A 92 -8.02 -12.45 6.04
C PRO A 92 -7.63 -11.00 6.33
N MET A 93 -6.38 -10.75 6.73
CA MET A 93 -5.85 -9.40 6.95
C MET A 93 -5.78 -8.60 5.64
N THR A 94 -5.59 -9.28 4.50
CA THR A 94 -5.60 -8.66 3.17
C THR A 94 -7.01 -8.17 2.81
N ILE A 95 -8.04 -9.00 3.05
CA ILE A 95 -9.45 -8.61 2.88
C ILE A 95 -9.80 -7.44 3.81
N ASN A 96 -9.39 -7.51 5.07
CA ASN A 96 -9.71 -6.49 6.06
C ASN A 96 -9.12 -5.13 5.66
N ARG A 97 -7.84 -5.09 5.29
CA ARG A 97 -7.20 -3.85 4.83
C ARG A 97 -7.78 -3.33 3.51
N ALA A 98 -8.14 -4.22 2.58
CA ALA A 98 -8.77 -3.84 1.31
C ALA A 98 -10.17 -3.24 1.52
N ALA A 99 -10.94 -3.82 2.46
CA ALA A 99 -12.20 -3.26 2.91
C ALA A 99 -11.97 -1.89 3.56
N GLU A 100 -10.99 -1.74 4.47
CA GLU A 100 -10.69 -0.44 5.10
C GLU A 100 -10.34 0.68 4.11
N GLU A 101 -9.57 0.39 3.07
CA GLU A 101 -9.12 1.39 2.08
C GLU A 101 -10.24 1.85 1.14
N LYS A 102 -11.12 0.95 0.67
CA LYS A 102 -12.14 1.28 -0.36
C LYS A 102 -13.57 1.27 0.17
N ILE A 103 -13.88 0.34 1.06
CA ILE A 103 -15.17 0.20 1.73
C ILE A 103 -15.05 0.92 3.08
N ARG A 104 -15.03 2.26 3.05
CA ARG A 104 -15.05 3.09 4.27
C ARG A 104 -15.94 2.40 5.29
N LYS A 105 -15.35 2.00 6.42
CA LYS A 105 -15.97 1.23 7.52
C LYS A 105 -17.45 1.58 7.71
N GLU A 106 -17.79 2.86 7.58
CA GLU A 106 -19.15 3.38 7.54
C GLU A 106 -20.16 2.61 6.69
N THR A 107 -19.90 2.20 5.45
CA THR A 107 -20.93 1.53 4.64
C THR A 107 -21.21 0.12 5.16
N TYR A 108 -20.16 -0.63 5.49
CA TYR A 108 -20.29 -1.97 6.07
C TYR A 108 -20.94 -1.93 7.46
N TYR A 109 -20.46 -1.06 8.36
CA TYR A 109 -21.06 -0.87 9.68
C TYR A 109 -22.45 -0.21 9.60
N LYS A 110 -22.78 0.57 8.57
CA LYS A 110 -24.14 1.09 8.37
C LYS A 110 -25.09 -0.05 8.07
N VAL A 111 -24.76 -0.97 7.16
CA VAL A 111 -25.62 -2.14 6.91
C VAL A 111 -25.76 -2.99 8.16
N LEU A 112 -24.65 -3.23 8.86
CA LEU A 112 -24.66 -4.00 10.11
C LEU A 112 -25.51 -3.33 11.20
N ARG A 113 -25.42 -1.99 11.34
CA ARG A 113 -26.08 -1.21 12.39
C ARG A 113 -27.53 -0.88 12.10
N TYR A 114 -27.88 -0.61 10.85
CA TYR A 114 -29.22 -0.14 10.45
C TYR A 114 -30.09 -1.25 9.86
N THR A 115 -29.51 -2.34 9.36
CA THR A 115 -30.28 -3.43 8.74
C THR A 115 -30.23 -4.69 9.59
N VAL A 116 -29.02 -5.14 9.94
CA VAL A 116 -28.82 -6.43 10.64
C VAL A 116 -29.21 -6.32 12.12
N LEU A 117 -28.75 -5.27 12.82
CA LEU A 117 -29.03 -5.05 14.25
C LEU A 117 -30.52 -4.91 14.59
N PRO A 118 -31.34 -4.12 13.85
CA PRO A 118 -32.77 -4.05 14.10
C PRO A 118 -33.50 -5.36 13.82
N TRP A 119 -33.12 -6.06 12.75
CA TRP A 119 -33.69 -7.38 12.43
C TRP A 119 -33.38 -8.41 13.52
N LEU A 120 -32.15 -8.44 14.02
CA LEU A 120 -31.76 -9.32 15.11
C LEU A 120 -32.50 -9.02 16.41
N LYS A 121 -32.65 -7.74 16.77
CA LYS A 121 -33.44 -7.36 17.95
C LYS A 121 -34.92 -7.71 17.83
N ALA A 122 -35.48 -7.66 16.62
CA ALA A 122 -36.88 -8.01 16.36
C ALA A 122 -37.12 -9.53 16.46
N ASN A 123 -36.21 -10.35 15.93
CA ASN A 123 -36.39 -11.80 15.86
C ASN A 123 -35.79 -12.55 17.07
N TYR A 124 -34.80 -11.96 17.74
CA TYR A 124 -34.08 -12.57 18.86
C TYR A 124 -33.89 -11.56 20.01
N PRO A 125 -34.98 -11.15 20.69
CA PRO A 125 -34.96 -10.08 21.68
C PRO A 125 -34.18 -10.43 22.95
N GLN A 126 -33.96 -11.72 23.23
CA GLN A 126 -33.24 -12.19 24.42
C GLN A 126 -31.71 -11.97 24.34
N GLY A 127 -31.15 -11.63 23.17
CA GLY A 127 -29.73 -11.31 23.03
C GLY A 127 -28.77 -12.50 23.14
N ASN A 128 -29.27 -13.74 23.10
CA ASN A 128 -28.46 -14.96 23.13
C ASN A 128 -27.80 -15.24 21.77
N TYR A 129 -26.79 -14.45 21.41
CA TYR A 129 -25.97 -14.69 20.23
C TYR A 129 -24.81 -15.60 20.60
N VAL A 130 -24.93 -16.91 20.29
CA VAL A 130 -23.81 -17.83 20.39
C VAL A 130 -23.00 -17.73 19.10
N TRP A 131 -21.78 -17.20 19.18
CA TRP A 131 -20.79 -17.31 18.12
C TRP A 131 -20.09 -18.67 18.28
N THR A 132 -20.59 -19.69 17.59
CA THR A 132 -19.83 -20.93 17.32
C THR A 132 -18.96 -20.75 16.10
#